data_AF-B2CKL5-F1
#
_entry.id   AF-B2CKL5-F1
#
_cell.length_a   1.000
_cell.length_b   1.000
_cell.length_c   1.000
_cell.angle_alpha   90.00
_cell.angle_beta   90.00
_cell.angle_gamma   90.00
#
_symmetry.space_group_name_H-M   'P 1'
#
loop_
_entity.id
_entity.type
_entity.pdbx_description
1 polymer ?
#
loop_
_entity_poly.entity_id
_entity_poly.type
_entity_poly.pdbx_seq_one_letter_code
_entity_poly.pdbx_strand_id
1 'polypeptide(L)' 'MQKPLRKNHPVLKIMNGALIDLPAPSNLSIWW' A
#
# COMPACT_ATOMS: atom_id res chain seq x y z
N MET A 1 21.55 0.08 3.47
CA MET A 1 20.30 0.52 2.81
C MET A 1 19.29 0.89 3.88
N GLN A 2 18.90 2.17 3.98
CA GLN A 2 17.85 2.57 4.90
C GLN A 2 16.50 2.12 4.34
N LYS A 3 15.76 1.30 5.11
CA LYS A 3 14.40 0.93 4.75
C LYS A 3 13.49 2.14 4.96
N PRO A 4 12.57 2.46 4.03
CA PRO A 4 11.69 3.60 4.19
C PRO A 4 10.81 3.40 5.44
N LEU A 5 10.62 4.47 6.21
CA LEU A 5 9.89 4.44 7.49
C LEU A 5 8.48 3.83 7.34
N ARG A 6 7.83 4.06 6.19
CA ARG A 6 6.51 3.50 5.83
C ARG A 6 6.44 1.97 5.82
N LYS A 7 7.56 1.27 5.58
CA LYS A 7 7.63 -0.20 5.57
C LYS A 7 8.14 -0.78 6.89
N ASN A 8 8.74 0.05 7.74
CA ASN A 8 9.36 -0.39 8.99
C ASN A 8 8.45 -0.14 10.20
N HIS A 9 7.76 1.01 10.25
CA HIS A 9 6.84 1.32 11.34
C HIS A 9 5.57 0.45 11.24
N PRO A 10 5.15 -0.27 12.30
CA PRO A 10 4.09 -1.28 12.22
C PRO A 10 2.74 -0.73 11.76
N VAL A 11 2.35 0.45 12.24
CA VAL A 11 1.10 1.11 11.81
C VAL A 11 1.17 1.53 10.34
N LEU A 12 2.30 2.10 9.93
CA LEU A 12 2.47 2.60 8.56
C LEU A 12 2.59 1.45 7.57
N LYS A 13 3.12 0.30 8.00
CA LYS A 13 3.21 -0.92 7.19
C LYS A 13 1.82 -1.44 6.81
N ILE A 14 0.88 -1.42 7.75
CA ILE A 14 -0.52 -1.83 7.52
C ILE A 14 -1.18 -0.85 6.54
N MET A 15 -1.07 0.45 6.80
CA MET A 15 -1.61 1.48 5.89
C MET A 15 -1.00 1.39 4.49
N ASN A 16 0.30 1.15 4.38
CA ASN A 16 1.00 1.02 3.10
C ASN A 16 0.50 -0.20 2.32
N GLY A 17 0.20 -1.33 2.97
CA GLY A 17 -0.37 -2.50 2.29
C GLY A 17 -1.84 -2.36 1.90
N ALA A 18 -2.59 -1.49 2.58
CA ALA A 18 -4.03 -1.29 2.34
C ALA A 18 -4.34 -0.17 1.33
N LEU A 19 -3.52 0.88 1.25
CA LEU A 19 -3.84 2.11 0.50
C LEU A 19 -2.82 2.49 -0.56
N ILE A 20 -1.54 2.11 -0.41
CA ILE A 20 -0.45 2.65 -1.24
C ILE A 20 0.13 1.59 -2.16
N ASP A 21 0.64 0.51 -1.59
CA ASP A 21 1.25 -0.61 -2.30
C ASP A 21 0.23 -1.77 -2.46
N LEU A 22 -1.07 -1.47 -2.46
CA LEU A 22 -2.12 -2.47 -2.69
C LEU A 22 -2.12 -2.85 -4.19
N PRO A 23 -2.02 -4.15 -4.55
CA PRO A 23 -2.14 -4.58 -5.93
C PRO A 23 -3.60 -4.46 -6.39
N ALA A 24 -3.90 -3.40 -7.14
CA ALA A 24 -5.19 -3.20 -7.79
C ALA A 24 -5.11 -3.58 -9.28
N PRO A 25 -6.13 -4.23 -9.84
CA PRO A 25 -6.17 -4.51 -11.28
C PRO A 25 -6.29 -3.20 -12.07
N SER A 26 -5.62 -3.12 -13.22
CA SER A 26 -5.59 -1.91 -14.06
C SER A 26 -6.90 -1.65 -14.81
N ASN A 27 -7.84 -2.60 -14.80
CA ASN A 27 -9.13 -2.53 -15.51
C ASN A 27 -10.33 -2.34 -14.57
N LEU A 28 -10.14 -1.66 -13.42
CA LEU A 28 -11.23 -1.31 -12.51
C LEU A 28 -12.29 -0.49 -13.24
N SER A 29 -13.51 -1.04 -13.30
CA SER A 29 -14.70 -0.32 -13.74
C SER A 29 -15.18 0.65 -12.67
N ILE A 30 -15.96 1.67 -13.05
CA ILE A 30 -16.53 2.67 -12.12
C ILE A 30 -17.36 2.09 -10.95
N TRP A 31 -17.82 0.84 -11.07
CA TRP A 31 -18.58 0.12 -10.03
C TRP A 31 -17.71 -0.49 -8.93
N TRP A 32 -16.39 -0.44 -9.10
CA TRP A 32 -15.38 -0.79 -8.10
C TRP A 32 -14.66 0.48 -7.63
#